data_AF-A0A349EF12-F1
#
_entry.id   AF-A0A349EF12-F1
#
_cell.length_a   1.000
_cell.length_b   1.000
_cell.length_c   1.000
_cell.angle_alpha   90.00
_cell.angle_beta   90.00
_cell.angle_gamma   90.00
#
_symmetry.space_group_name_H-M   'P 1'
#
loop_
_entity.id
_entity.type
_entity.pdbx_description
1 polymer ?
#
loop_
_entity_poly.entity_id
_entity_poly.type
_entity_poly.pdbx_seq_one_letter_code
_entity_poly.pdbx_strand_id
1 'polypeptide(L)'
;MAAATLFICHALTENDFARDLGLALETCRLPVWRDSGQLRGSERLAPDVRWAIEQAAQVIVVLGLNTGDPSWLRREIEIAQEAERRRADAYRVVPLLLPGVDPAILNDWFTPLPATAPIVLTAEGLGAALPALLAALRASPLVDAERNLPVLSDLTLTFSPTDPETTGRWLLTADLSHYPETGPPAGAQALFGPLPVPFPERILHWYWQDYPRWPTDTVRRFARRTDALLAQWGRTLYQATLNTPEWQTLITDWRKAEPPREHRLTIQASALAPDTTSLLALPWELLHDSTGFLIQHKQPVEFQRRLPGGSAPVFPTAVPLRLLMVNPRPDNEPTGHPDHRRSAWPLFEALKSLGGLVETKVLAPPTQAALEKALNEAWSAGRPFTALHLDGYLQTTGEGQRFAFEASVDGPIDKYRGVEFTPIPALAALLATYRVHLVVVTGAAAAAATLATTVLAAGIAAVITVHPDTSADALRRFWGAFHEELLRGARISQAVFAGQRRLASDIYRS
;
A
#
# COMPACT_ATOMS: atom_id res chain seq x y z
N MET A 1 -9.75 23.45 -6.37
CA MET A 1 -8.82 24.22 -7.21
C MET A 1 -8.03 23.22 -8.04
N ALA A 2 -7.96 23.40 -9.36
CA ALA A 2 -7.14 22.53 -10.21
C ALA A 2 -5.67 22.57 -9.74
N ALA A 3 -5.01 21.42 -9.65
CA ALA A 3 -3.60 21.35 -9.29
C ALA A 3 -2.79 22.16 -10.30
N ALA A 4 -1.94 23.07 -9.83
CA ALA A 4 -1.11 23.89 -10.70
C ALA A 4 -0.09 23.00 -11.41
N THR A 5 -0.06 23.03 -12.75
CA THR A 5 0.74 22.12 -13.58
C THR A 5 2.07 22.76 -13.98
N LEU A 6 3.13 21.97 -14.11
CA LEU A 6 4.38 22.39 -14.73
C LEU A 6 4.26 22.33 -16.25
N PHE A 7 4.85 23.29 -16.95
CA PHE A 7 4.92 23.28 -18.40
C PHE A 7 6.37 23.10 -18.86
N ILE A 8 6.63 22.21 -19.82
CA ILE A 8 7.96 21.98 -20.39
C ILE A 8 7.98 22.55 -21.81
N CYS A 9 8.76 23.60 -22.03
CA CYS A 9 9.11 24.11 -23.36
C CYS A 9 10.34 23.32 -23.88
N HIS A 10 10.25 22.76 -25.08
CA HIS A 10 11.35 22.03 -25.71
C HIS A 10 11.17 22.07 -27.23
N ALA A 11 12.23 21.92 -28.03
CA ALA A 11 12.08 21.73 -29.47
C ALA A 11 11.70 20.27 -29.81
N LEU A 12 11.30 20.04 -31.06
CA LEU A 12 10.84 18.72 -31.53
C LEU A 12 11.95 17.67 -31.46
N THR A 13 13.19 18.09 -31.62
CA THR A 13 14.40 17.26 -31.50
C THR A 13 14.59 16.70 -30.08
N GLU A 14 14.03 17.34 -29.06
CA GLU A 14 14.14 16.99 -27.65
C GLU A 14 12.85 16.33 -27.10
N ASN A 15 11.91 15.92 -27.96
CA ASN A 15 10.64 15.31 -27.56
C ASN A 15 10.80 14.10 -26.63
N ASP A 16 11.72 13.19 -26.95
CA ASP A 16 11.95 11.99 -26.13
C ASP A 16 12.50 12.35 -24.75
N PHE A 17 13.44 13.30 -24.69
CA PHE A 17 13.97 13.79 -23.43
C PHE A 17 12.91 14.52 -22.59
N ALA A 18 12.09 15.37 -23.22
CA ALA A 18 11.02 16.08 -22.54
C ALA A 18 9.95 15.13 -21.99
N ARG A 19 9.68 14.02 -22.69
CA ARG A 19 8.82 12.94 -22.18
C ARG A 19 9.42 12.27 -20.95
N ASP A 20 10.70 11.92 -21.00
CA ASP A 20 11.39 11.26 -19.88
C ASP A 20 11.51 12.19 -18.66
N LEU A 21 11.75 13.49 -18.89
CA LEU A 21 11.71 14.54 -17.89
C LEU A 21 10.31 14.68 -17.28
N GLY A 22 9.27 14.69 -18.11
CA GLY A 22 7.89 14.73 -17.66
C GLY A 22 7.54 13.55 -16.75
N LEU A 23 7.96 12.34 -17.12
CA LEU A 23 7.79 11.14 -16.31
C LEU A 23 8.55 11.22 -14.98
N ALA A 24 9.79 11.72 -14.98
CA ALA A 24 10.57 11.90 -13.76
C ALA A 24 9.93 12.92 -12.80
N LEU A 25 9.41 14.05 -13.31
CA LEU A 25 8.74 15.07 -12.51
C LEU A 25 7.40 14.59 -11.95
N GLU A 26 6.63 13.84 -12.74
CA GLU A 26 5.40 13.21 -12.26
C GLU A 26 5.69 12.13 -11.20
N THR A 27 6.80 11.40 -11.32
CA THR A 27 7.28 10.47 -10.28
C THR A 27 7.58 11.21 -8.97
N CYS A 28 8.03 12.46 -9.06
CA CYS A 28 8.19 13.37 -7.93
C CYS A 28 6.88 14.09 -7.50
N ARG A 29 5.71 13.66 -8.01
CA ARG A 29 4.37 14.24 -7.73
C ARG A 29 4.19 15.69 -8.18
N LEU A 30 4.97 16.14 -9.17
CA LEU A 30 4.77 17.42 -9.82
C LEU A 30 3.97 17.20 -11.11
N PRO A 31 2.69 17.62 -11.18
CA PRO A 31 1.86 17.34 -12.34
C PRO A 31 2.37 18.15 -13.54
N VAL A 32 2.66 17.48 -14.66
CA VAL A 32 3.15 18.12 -15.89
C VAL A 32 2.00 18.25 -16.88
N TRP A 33 1.86 19.41 -17.52
CA TRP A 33 0.90 19.62 -18.59
C TRP A 33 1.29 18.79 -19.82
N ARG A 34 0.35 17.98 -20.32
CA ARG A 34 0.54 17.14 -21.51
C ARG A 34 -0.31 17.65 -22.66
N ASP A 35 0.32 17.78 -23.83
CA ASP A 35 -0.37 18.06 -25.08
C ASP A 35 -1.16 16.82 -25.50
N SER A 36 -2.48 16.84 -25.27
CA SER A 36 -3.38 15.73 -25.61
C SER A 36 -3.82 15.72 -27.07
N GLY A 37 -3.41 16.72 -27.87
CA GLY A 37 -3.92 16.93 -29.23
C GLY A 37 -2.87 17.05 -30.34
N GLN A 38 -1.57 16.81 -30.09
CA GLN A 38 -0.47 17.11 -31.04
C GLN A 38 -0.52 18.56 -31.56
N LEU A 39 -0.88 19.51 -30.69
CA LEU A 39 -1.04 20.93 -31.02
C LEU A 39 0.30 21.68 -31.13
N ARG A 40 1.42 21.08 -30.68
CA ARG A 40 2.77 21.62 -30.80
C ARG A 40 3.35 21.53 -32.22
N GLY A 41 4.05 22.58 -32.66
CA GLY A 41 4.78 22.60 -33.93
C GLY A 41 4.11 23.37 -35.08
N SER A 42 3.04 24.14 -34.83
CA SER A 42 2.49 25.07 -35.81
C SER A 42 3.02 26.50 -35.60
N GLU A 43 3.22 27.27 -36.69
CA GLU A 43 3.71 28.66 -36.62
C GLU A 43 2.77 29.60 -35.85
N ARG A 44 1.51 29.21 -35.65
CA ARG A 44 0.54 29.92 -34.82
C ARG A 44 0.41 29.22 -33.47
N LEU A 45 0.87 29.87 -32.41
CA LEU A 45 0.71 29.37 -31.06
C LEU A 45 -0.78 29.20 -30.72
N ALA A 46 -1.22 27.95 -30.55
CA ALA A 46 -2.62 27.65 -30.27
C ALA A 46 -3.07 28.34 -28.96
N PRO A 47 -4.29 28.90 -28.88
CA PRO A 47 -4.80 29.55 -27.68
C PRO A 47 -4.68 28.69 -26.41
N ASP A 48 -4.80 27.37 -26.57
CA ASP A 48 -4.72 26.39 -25.48
C ASP A 48 -3.30 26.28 -24.90
N VAL A 49 -2.27 26.38 -25.75
CA VAL A 49 -0.85 26.35 -25.33
C VAL A 49 -0.51 27.62 -24.56
N ARG A 50 -0.96 28.78 -25.05
CA ARG A 50 -0.80 30.05 -24.34
C ARG A 50 -1.46 30.01 -22.97
N TRP A 51 -2.71 29.55 -22.91
CA TRP A 51 -3.44 29.42 -21.66
C TRP A 51 -2.74 28.47 -20.69
N ALA A 52 -2.21 27.34 -21.19
CA ALA A 52 -1.45 26.40 -20.37
C ALA A 52 -0.19 27.03 -19.75
N ILE A 53 0.58 27.81 -20.52
CA ILE A 53 1.77 28.53 -20.01
C ILE A 53 1.37 29.56 -18.95
N GLU A 54 0.30 30.34 -19.18
CA GLU A 54 -0.17 31.38 -18.24
C GLU A 54 -0.78 30.79 -16.95
N GLN A 55 -1.36 29.59 -16.99
CA GLN A 55 -1.92 28.88 -15.84
C GLN A 55 -0.94 27.91 -15.17
N ALA A 56 0.22 27.68 -15.76
CA ALA A 56 1.24 26.81 -15.18
C ALA A 56 1.70 27.36 -13.83
N ALA A 57 2.09 26.46 -12.93
CA ALA A 57 2.80 26.81 -11.71
C ALA A 57 4.16 27.43 -12.06
N GLN A 58 4.90 26.74 -12.94
CA GLN A 58 6.27 27.07 -13.35
C GLN A 58 6.54 26.47 -14.73
N VAL A 59 7.57 26.99 -15.41
CA VAL A 59 7.97 26.55 -16.75
C VAL A 59 9.41 26.09 -16.76
N ILE A 60 9.66 24.94 -17.37
CA ILE A 60 11.00 24.42 -17.64
C ILE A 60 11.29 24.60 -19.12
N VAL A 61 12.42 25.19 -19.46
CA VAL A 61 12.86 25.38 -20.85
C VAL A 61 14.05 24.49 -21.13
N VAL A 62 13.88 23.50 -22.00
CA VAL A 62 14.92 22.55 -22.39
C VAL A 62 15.64 23.06 -23.64
N LEU A 63 16.96 23.24 -23.55
CA LEU A 63 17.82 23.65 -24.67
C LEU A 63 18.94 22.61 -24.88
N GLY A 64 19.08 22.16 -26.12
CA GLY A 64 20.07 21.20 -26.59
C GLY A 64 20.92 21.75 -27.75
N LEU A 65 21.97 20.99 -28.09
CA LEU A 65 22.87 21.32 -29.21
C LEU A 65 22.16 21.40 -30.57
N ASN A 66 21.02 20.70 -30.70
CA ASN A 66 20.26 20.58 -31.95
C ASN A 66 18.91 21.32 -31.92
N THR A 67 18.67 22.16 -30.91
CA THR A 67 17.38 22.87 -30.72
C THR A 67 17.03 23.78 -31.90
N GLY A 68 18.01 24.23 -32.70
CA GLY A 68 17.79 25.11 -33.85
C GLY A 68 17.38 26.53 -33.43
N ASP A 69 16.60 27.23 -34.25
CA ASP A 69 15.89 28.49 -33.86
C ASP A 69 14.39 28.45 -34.28
N PRO A 70 13.60 27.52 -33.72
CA PRO A 70 12.16 27.49 -33.98
C PRO A 70 11.45 28.74 -33.44
N SER A 71 10.82 29.49 -34.35
CA SER A 71 10.06 30.71 -34.04
C SER A 71 8.94 30.51 -33.00
N TRP A 72 8.33 29.33 -32.97
CA TRP A 72 7.28 28.98 -32.01
C TRP A 72 7.81 28.79 -30.58
N LEU A 73 9.01 28.19 -30.41
CA LEU A 73 9.63 28.00 -29.10
C LEU A 73 10.04 29.34 -28.50
N ARG A 74 10.57 30.26 -29.33
CA ARG A 74 10.86 31.63 -28.91
C ARG A 74 9.60 32.32 -28.40
N ARG A 75 8.45 32.11 -29.06
CA ARG A 75 7.17 32.67 -28.62
C ARG A 75 6.65 32.07 -27.31
N GLU A 76 6.84 30.77 -27.07
CA GLU A 76 6.52 30.14 -25.78
C GLU A 76 7.36 30.71 -24.64
N ILE A 77 8.66 30.89 -24.88
CA ILE A 77 9.59 31.48 -23.91
C ILE A 77 9.19 32.93 -23.59
N GLU A 78 8.89 33.75 -24.60
CA GLU A 78 8.42 35.13 -24.40
C GLU A 78 7.18 35.22 -23.50
N ILE A 79 6.22 34.30 -23.67
CA ILE A 79 5.00 34.24 -22.84
C ILE A 79 5.36 33.83 -21.40
N ALA A 80 6.22 32.84 -21.23
CA ALA A 80 6.68 32.40 -19.91
C ALA A 80 7.43 33.53 -19.18
N GLN A 81 8.29 34.29 -19.86
CA GLN A 81 9.00 35.44 -19.28
C GLN A 81 8.05 36.58 -18.91
N GLU A 82 7.02 36.83 -19.71
CA GLU A 82 5.99 37.80 -19.38
C GLU A 82 5.18 37.39 -18.16
N ALA A 83 4.87 36.09 -18.01
CA ALA A 83 4.22 35.55 -16.82
C ALA A 83 5.10 35.64 -15.57
N GLU A 84 6.41 35.38 -15.70
CA GLU A 84 7.40 35.54 -14.63
C GLU A 84 7.49 36.99 -14.15
N ARG A 85 7.52 37.98 -15.07
CA ARG A 85 7.50 39.41 -14.72
C ARG A 85 6.24 39.82 -13.95
N ARG A 86 5.08 39.27 -14.31
CA ARG A 86 3.79 39.59 -13.67
C ARG A 86 3.61 38.93 -12.31
N ARG A 87 4.24 37.77 -12.07
CA ARG A 87 4.03 36.93 -10.89
C ARG A 87 5.34 36.61 -10.16
N ALA A 88 6.21 37.62 -10.01
CA ALA A 88 7.61 37.53 -9.58
C ALA A 88 7.96 36.51 -8.48
N ASP A 89 7.08 36.26 -7.51
CA ASP A 89 7.33 35.29 -6.42
C ASP A 89 6.64 33.93 -6.58
N ALA A 90 5.64 33.81 -7.46
CA ALA A 90 4.78 32.64 -7.60
C ALA A 90 5.01 31.84 -8.91
N TYR A 91 5.72 32.42 -9.88
CA TYR A 91 5.97 31.80 -11.19
C TYR A 91 7.45 31.93 -11.55
N ARG A 92 8.06 30.84 -12.01
CA ARG A 92 9.49 30.80 -12.35
C ARG A 92 9.73 30.12 -13.68
N VAL A 93 10.73 30.62 -14.41
CA VAL A 93 11.26 29.97 -15.60
C VAL A 93 12.60 29.34 -15.25
N VAL A 94 12.72 28.03 -15.49
CA VAL A 94 13.91 27.23 -15.16
C VAL A 94 14.56 26.74 -16.47
N PRO A 95 15.73 27.30 -16.85
CA PRO A 95 16.46 26.81 -18.02
C PRO A 95 17.21 25.51 -17.69
N LEU A 96 17.00 24.48 -18.51
CA LEU A 96 17.62 23.17 -18.43
C LEU A 96 18.46 22.93 -19.70
N LEU A 97 19.78 22.91 -19.57
CA LEU A 97 20.73 22.77 -20.67
C LEU A 97 21.15 21.29 -20.80
N LEU A 98 20.98 20.70 -21.98
CA LEU A 98 21.41 19.33 -22.28
C LEU A 98 22.95 19.24 -22.37
N PRO A 99 23.54 18.02 -22.27
CA PRO A 99 24.99 17.85 -22.24
C PRO A 99 25.69 18.49 -23.44
N GLY A 100 26.76 19.24 -23.17
CA GLY A 100 27.61 19.88 -24.18
C GLY A 100 27.17 21.27 -24.62
N VAL A 101 26.05 21.79 -24.13
CA VAL A 101 25.57 23.16 -24.44
C VAL A 101 26.30 24.20 -23.59
N ASP A 102 26.83 25.25 -24.23
CA ASP A 102 27.42 26.41 -23.56
C ASP A 102 26.31 27.30 -22.95
N PRO A 103 26.36 27.65 -21.65
CA PRO A 103 25.42 28.59 -21.02
C PRO A 103 25.27 29.94 -21.73
N ALA A 104 26.24 30.36 -22.56
CA ALA A 104 26.16 31.57 -23.37
C ALA A 104 24.93 31.60 -24.30
N ILE A 105 24.39 30.44 -24.70
CA ILE A 105 23.21 30.32 -25.57
C ILE A 105 21.96 30.97 -24.95
N LEU A 106 21.91 31.11 -23.62
CA LEU A 106 20.75 31.70 -22.94
C LEU A 106 20.51 33.15 -23.37
N ASN A 107 21.56 33.87 -23.78
CA ASN A 107 21.43 35.25 -24.26
C ASN A 107 20.66 35.36 -25.58
N ASP A 108 20.60 34.28 -26.36
CA ASP A 108 19.90 34.25 -27.65
C ASP A 108 18.41 33.89 -27.52
N TRP A 109 18.03 33.31 -26.36
CA TRP A 109 16.68 32.79 -26.09
C TRP A 109 15.90 33.61 -25.06
N PHE A 110 16.57 34.26 -24.12
CA PHE A 110 15.93 34.97 -23.00
C PHE A 110 16.23 36.47 -23.05
N THR A 111 15.20 37.32 -22.96
CA THR A 111 15.37 38.77 -22.86
C THR A 111 14.37 39.37 -21.86
N PRO A 112 14.76 39.66 -20.59
CA PRO A 112 16.08 39.52 -19.95
C PRO A 112 16.39 38.06 -19.54
N LEU A 113 17.58 37.75 -19.01
CA LEU A 113 17.89 36.41 -18.47
C LEU A 113 16.93 36.02 -17.33
N PRO A 114 16.55 34.73 -17.21
CA PRO A 114 15.63 34.27 -16.18
C PRO A 114 16.23 34.40 -14.78
N ALA A 115 15.38 34.54 -13.77
CA ALA A 115 15.82 34.69 -12.38
C ALA A 115 16.44 33.42 -11.77
N THR A 116 16.18 32.27 -12.39
CA THR A 116 16.71 30.97 -11.96
C THR A 116 18.01 30.65 -12.71
N ALA A 117 19.04 30.24 -11.98
CA ALA A 117 20.30 29.80 -12.58
C ALA A 117 20.10 28.57 -13.48
N PRO A 118 20.82 28.47 -14.61
CA PRO A 118 20.69 27.32 -15.51
C PRO A 118 21.19 26.03 -14.89
N ILE A 119 20.44 24.96 -15.15
CA ILE A 119 20.77 23.62 -14.72
C ILE A 119 21.39 22.90 -15.91
N VAL A 120 22.65 22.50 -15.77
CA VAL A 120 23.40 21.81 -16.83
C VAL A 120 23.35 20.31 -16.57
N LEU A 121 22.86 19.55 -17.55
CA LEU A 121 22.94 18.09 -17.54
C LEU A 121 24.35 17.64 -17.90
N THR A 122 24.93 16.80 -17.04
CA THR A 122 26.20 16.13 -17.30
C THR A 122 25.98 14.83 -18.06
N ALA A 123 27.06 14.17 -18.48
CA ALA A 123 27.00 12.83 -19.09
C ALA A 123 26.41 11.75 -18.16
N GLU A 124 26.24 12.03 -16.87
CA GLU A 124 25.60 11.15 -15.88
C GLU A 124 24.06 11.14 -15.99
N GLY A 125 23.49 12.00 -16.85
CA GLY A 125 22.07 12.00 -17.20
C GLY A 125 21.15 12.69 -16.18
N LEU A 126 19.84 12.52 -16.37
CA LEU A 126 18.80 13.25 -15.63
C LEU A 126 18.81 12.97 -14.12
N GLY A 127 19.21 11.77 -13.69
CA GLY A 127 19.22 11.38 -12.28
C GLY A 127 20.13 12.25 -11.41
N ALA A 128 21.29 12.66 -11.94
CA ALA A 128 22.23 13.52 -11.23
C ALA A 128 21.75 14.98 -11.16
N ALA A 129 21.02 15.45 -12.18
CA ALA A 129 20.49 16.81 -12.25
C ALA A 129 19.16 16.99 -11.50
N LEU A 130 18.45 15.89 -11.19
CA LEU A 130 17.13 15.91 -10.58
C LEU A 130 17.07 16.65 -9.22
N PRO A 131 18.02 16.48 -8.28
CA PRO A 131 17.99 17.21 -7.01
C PRO A 131 18.12 18.74 -7.20
N ALA A 132 18.97 19.19 -8.12
CA ALA A 132 19.13 20.60 -8.45
C ALA A 132 17.88 21.15 -9.14
N LEU A 133 17.24 20.36 -10.01
CA LEU A 133 15.98 20.70 -10.67
C LEU A 133 14.83 20.85 -9.66
N LEU A 134 14.68 19.92 -8.73
CA LEU A 134 13.67 20.00 -7.67
C LEU A 134 13.89 21.23 -6.78
N ALA A 135 15.14 21.51 -6.40
CA ALA A 135 15.50 22.70 -5.63
C ALA A 135 15.17 24.00 -6.38
N ALA A 136 15.47 24.07 -7.68
CA ALA A 136 15.16 25.22 -8.52
C ALA A 136 13.65 25.44 -8.69
N LEU A 137 12.88 24.35 -8.79
CA LEU A 137 11.42 24.37 -8.82
C LEU A 137 10.80 24.72 -7.45
N ARG A 138 11.62 24.92 -6.40
CA ARG A 138 11.19 25.01 -4.99
C ARG A 138 10.26 23.85 -4.60
N ALA A 139 10.36 22.74 -5.32
CA ALA A 139 9.71 21.49 -4.98
C ALA A 139 10.56 20.88 -3.88
N SER A 140 10.04 20.88 -2.64
CA SER A 140 10.76 20.27 -1.53
C SER A 140 11.10 18.83 -1.90
N PRO A 141 12.39 18.45 -1.95
CA PRO A 141 12.73 17.04 -2.07
C PRO A 141 12.29 16.40 -0.76
N LEU A 142 11.68 15.22 -0.89
CA LEU A 142 11.04 14.50 0.20
C LEU A 142 9.70 15.10 0.58
N VAL A 143 8.67 14.33 0.23
CA VAL A 143 7.53 14.01 1.09
C VAL A 143 7.26 15.11 2.13
N ASP A 144 6.29 15.97 1.84
CA ASP A 144 5.42 16.55 2.87
C ASP A 144 4.65 15.38 3.55
N ALA A 145 5.37 14.44 4.17
CA ALA A 145 4.83 13.42 5.07
C ALA A 145 4.38 14.07 6.38
N GLU A 146 4.87 15.27 6.66
CA GLU A 146 4.53 16.02 7.85
C GLU A 146 3.24 16.82 7.71
N ARG A 147 2.69 17.00 6.50
CA ARG A 147 1.52 17.88 6.33
C ARG A 147 0.19 17.34 6.81
N ASN A 148 0.13 16.10 7.31
CA ASN A 148 -0.95 15.56 8.14
C ASN A 148 -0.56 14.18 8.69
N LEU A 149 0.46 14.09 9.56
CA LEU A 149 0.51 12.91 10.42
C LEU A 149 -0.71 13.00 11.35
N PRO A 150 -1.63 12.02 11.33
CA PRO A 150 -2.80 12.08 12.18
C PRO A 150 -2.36 12.14 13.64
N VAL A 151 -3.03 12.98 14.43
CA VAL A 151 -2.89 12.96 15.88
C VAL A 151 -3.39 11.59 16.32
N LEU A 152 -2.47 10.75 16.80
CA LEU A 152 -2.71 9.32 17.04
C LEU A 152 -2.57 9.03 18.53
N SER A 153 -3.50 8.24 19.05
CA SER A 153 -3.39 7.56 20.35
C SER A 153 -3.18 6.08 20.10
N ASP A 154 -1.95 5.61 20.29
CA ASP A 154 -1.56 4.22 20.07
C ASP A 154 -1.43 3.49 21.41
N LEU A 155 -2.28 2.50 21.62
CA LEU A 155 -2.19 1.57 22.74
C LEU A 155 -1.46 0.32 22.27
N THR A 156 -0.24 0.11 22.75
CA THR A 156 0.55 -1.09 22.42
C THR A 156 0.39 -2.14 23.51
N LEU A 157 -0.07 -3.33 23.13
CA LEU A 157 -0.15 -4.50 23.98
C LEU A 157 0.98 -5.48 23.62
N THR A 158 1.98 -5.59 24.48
CA THR A 158 3.11 -6.52 24.29
C THR A 158 2.90 -7.79 25.12
N PHE A 159 2.69 -8.91 24.44
CA PHE A 159 2.52 -10.24 25.04
C PHE A 159 3.88 -10.93 25.18
N SER A 160 4.20 -11.32 26.41
CA SER A 160 5.34 -12.16 26.73
C SER A 160 4.89 -13.50 27.29
N PRO A 161 5.47 -14.62 26.82
CA PRO A 161 5.17 -15.93 27.38
C PRO A 161 5.60 -15.95 28.86
N THR A 162 4.74 -16.49 29.72
CA THR A 162 5.10 -16.80 31.11
C THR A 162 5.69 -18.21 31.20
N ASP A 163 6.40 -18.49 32.29
CA ASP A 163 7.01 -19.80 32.53
C ASP A 163 6.02 -20.96 32.33
N PRO A 164 6.51 -22.13 31.84
CA PRO A 164 5.68 -23.27 31.42
C PRO A 164 4.78 -23.85 32.53
N GLU A 165 5.02 -23.51 33.80
CA GLU A 165 4.17 -23.93 34.93
C GLU A 165 2.82 -23.19 34.98
N THR A 166 2.68 -22.05 34.30
CA THR A 166 1.46 -21.23 34.27
C THR A 166 0.69 -21.40 32.95
N THR A 167 0.16 -22.60 32.73
CA THR A 167 -0.52 -22.95 31.47
C THR A 167 -1.65 -21.96 31.15
N GLY A 168 -1.52 -21.24 30.05
CA GLY A 168 -2.55 -20.34 29.51
C GLY A 168 -2.59 -18.92 30.09
N ARG A 169 -1.60 -18.51 30.90
CA ARG A 169 -1.43 -17.11 31.29
C ARG A 169 -0.38 -16.41 30.42
N TRP A 170 -0.49 -15.09 30.33
CA TRP A 170 0.39 -14.23 29.55
C TRP A 170 0.79 -13.04 30.42
N LEU A 171 2.07 -12.66 30.36
CA LEU A 171 2.51 -11.39 30.92
C LEU A 171 2.28 -10.34 29.82
N LEU A 172 1.42 -9.38 30.11
CA LEU A 172 1.04 -8.36 29.13
C LEU A 172 1.45 -6.99 29.65
N THR A 173 2.14 -6.25 28.78
CA THR A 173 2.52 -4.85 29.00
C THR A 173 1.68 -3.97 28.10
N ALA A 174 0.97 -3.01 28.66
CA ALA A 174 0.25 -1.96 27.94
C ALA A 174 1.06 -0.67 28.00
N ASP A 175 1.38 -0.11 26.83
CA ASP A 175 2.04 1.18 26.70
C ASP A 175 1.15 2.12 25.88
N LEU A 176 0.73 3.23 26.49
CA LEU A 176 -0.01 4.29 25.79
C LEU A 176 0.96 5.35 25.27
N SER A 177 0.95 5.56 23.96
CA SER A 177 1.73 6.58 23.28
C SER A 177 0.84 7.54 22.51
N HIS A 178 1.25 8.79 22.45
CA HIS A 178 0.57 9.84 21.72
C HIS A 178 1.49 10.40 20.65
N TYR A 179 0.96 10.67 19.47
CA TYR A 179 1.71 11.30 18.38
C TYR A 179 1.06 12.65 18.03
N PRO A 180 1.82 13.76 17.90
CA PRO A 180 3.30 13.87 17.94
C PRO A 180 3.93 14.04 19.33
N GLU A 181 3.12 14.02 20.40
CA GLU A 181 3.58 14.27 21.78
C GLU A 181 4.51 13.18 22.31
N THR A 182 5.82 13.46 22.33
CA THR A 182 6.84 12.53 22.83
C THR A 182 6.99 12.67 24.36
N GLY A 183 6.02 12.13 25.10
CA GLY A 183 6.15 11.86 26.54
C GLY A 183 6.62 10.43 26.80
N PRO A 184 7.15 10.10 28.00
CA PRO A 184 7.36 8.70 28.36
C PRO A 184 6.02 7.95 28.26
N PRO A 185 5.96 6.77 27.62
CA PRO A 185 4.71 6.03 27.51
C PRO A 185 4.20 5.70 28.91
N ALA A 186 2.90 5.94 29.13
CA ALA A 186 2.25 5.48 30.35
C ALA A 186 2.12 3.96 30.25
N GLY A 187 2.99 3.25 30.96
CA GLY A 187 3.11 1.80 30.93
C GLY A 187 2.47 1.13 32.14
N ALA A 188 1.75 0.03 31.93
CA ALA A 188 1.25 -0.84 32.98
C ALA A 188 1.47 -2.32 32.62
N GLN A 189 1.74 -3.16 33.61
CA GLN A 189 1.93 -4.60 33.41
C GLN A 189 0.96 -5.39 34.28
N ALA A 190 0.40 -6.46 33.73
CA ALA A 190 -0.42 -7.40 34.47
C ALA A 190 -0.34 -8.81 33.86
N LEU A 191 -0.73 -9.81 34.66
CA LEU A 191 -0.89 -11.20 34.21
C LEU A 191 -2.32 -11.41 33.71
N PHE A 192 -2.46 -11.98 32.52
CA PHE A 192 -3.74 -12.19 31.85
C PHE A 192 -3.96 -13.64 31.48
N GLY A 193 -5.21 -14.01 31.26
CA GLY A 193 -5.60 -15.28 30.70
C GLY A 193 -6.55 -16.10 31.59
N PRO A 194 -7.17 -17.15 31.01
CA PRO A 194 -6.95 -17.62 29.64
C PRO A 194 -7.64 -16.76 28.57
N LEU A 195 -7.02 -16.63 27.40
CA LEU A 195 -7.64 -16.03 26.22
C LEU A 195 -8.73 -16.96 25.67
N PRO A 196 -9.77 -16.41 25.01
CA PRO A 196 -10.80 -17.24 24.40
C PRO A 196 -10.22 -18.12 23.29
N VAL A 197 -10.67 -19.36 23.23
CA VAL A 197 -10.31 -20.31 22.17
C VAL A 197 -10.77 -19.77 20.82
N PRO A 198 -10.01 -19.95 19.72
CA PRO A 198 -10.42 -19.55 18.39
C PRO A 198 -11.81 -20.07 18.02
N PHE A 199 -12.57 -19.25 17.29
CA PHE A 199 -13.92 -19.62 16.86
C PHE A 199 -13.87 -20.80 15.86
N PRO A 200 -14.79 -21.79 15.94
CA PRO A 200 -14.72 -22.96 15.05
C PRO A 200 -14.81 -22.60 13.56
N GLU A 201 -13.80 -22.99 12.78
CA GLU A 201 -13.70 -22.66 11.34
C GLU A 201 -14.91 -23.12 10.53
N ARG A 202 -15.49 -24.29 10.85
CA ARG A 202 -16.68 -24.80 10.16
C ARG A 202 -17.88 -23.86 10.27
N ILE A 203 -18.06 -23.21 11.43
CA ILE A 203 -19.18 -22.28 11.63
C ILE A 203 -18.91 -20.99 10.87
N LEU A 204 -17.65 -20.51 10.85
CA LEU A 204 -17.25 -19.34 10.05
C LEU A 204 -17.43 -19.58 8.55
N HIS A 205 -17.00 -20.75 8.07
CA HIS A 205 -17.18 -21.19 6.68
C HIS A 205 -18.66 -21.12 6.29
N TRP A 206 -19.53 -21.79 7.06
CA TRP A 206 -20.97 -21.76 6.82
C TRP A 206 -21.53 -20.34 6.82
N TYR A 207 -21.15 -19.53 7.80
CA TYR A 207 -21.69 -18.17 7.98
C TYR A 207 -21.25 -17.22 6.84
N TRP A 208 -20.02 -17.35 6.35
CA TRP A 208 -19.49 -16.48 5.28
C TRP A 208 -19.77 -16.97 3.86
N GLN A 209 -19.93 -18.28 3.63
CA GLN A 209 -20.12 -18.84 2.29
C GLN A 209 -21.52 -19.41 2.04
N ASP A 210 -22.03 -20.23 2.95
CA ASP A 210 -23.25 -21.00 2.71
C ASP A 210 -24.50 -20.15 2.98
N TYR A 211 -24.50 -19.41 4.10
CA TYR A 211 -25.63 -18.59 4.52
C TYR A 211 -26.05 -17.56 3.47
N PRO A 212 -25.14 -16.74 2.88
CA PRO A 212 -25.52 -15.75 1.89
C PRO A 212 -26.16 -16.35 0.62
N ARG A 213 -25.92 -17.63 0.32
CA ARG A 213 -26.46 -18.32 -0.85
C ARG A 213 -27.90 -18.79 -0.64
N TRP A 214 -28.31 -19.06 0.61
CA TRP A 214 -29.60 -19.69 0.94
C TRP A 214 -30.26 -19.12 2.21
N PRO A 215 -30.71 -17.85 2.22
CA PRO A 215 -31.22 -17.22 3.44
C PRO A 215 -32.70 -17.57 3.69
N THR A 216 -33.00 -18.81 4.06
CA THR A 216 -34.33 -19.20 4.57
C THR A 216 -34.53 -18.68 6.00
N ASP A 217 -35.77 -18.63 6.50
CA ASP A 217 -36.04 -18.06 7.83
C ASP A 217 -35.39 -18.83 8.99
N THR A 218 -35.29 -20.15 8.89
CA THR A 218 -34.58 -20.99 9.87
C THR A 218 -33.08 -20.69 9.85
N VAL A 219 -32.52 -20.53 8.65
CA VAL A 219 -31.09 -20.23 8.44
C VAL A 219 -30.77 -18.80 8.91
N ARG A 220 -31.66 -17.83 8.71
CA ARG A 220 -31.56 -16.47 9.29
C ARG A 220 -31.50 -16.48 10.82
N ARG A 221 -32.29 -17.33 11.50
CA ARG A 221 -32.20 -17.47 12.97
C ARG A 221 -30.85 -18.00 13.41
N PHE A 222 -30.28 -18.95 12.66
CA PHE A 222 -28.95 -19.48 12.96
C PHE A 222 -27.86 -18.43 12.71
N ALA A 223 -27.96 -17.65 11.63
CA ALA A 223 -27.05 -16.53 11.36
C ALA A 223 -27.06 -15.48 12.50
N ARG A 224 -28.24 -15.05 12.96
CA ARG A 224 -28.38 -14.15 14.11
C ARG A 224 -27.77 -14.71 15.40
N ARG A 225 -27.89 -16.03 15.60
CA ARG A 225 -27.25 -16.71 16.73
C ARG A 225 -25.72 -16.69 16.58
N THR A 226 -25.20 -16.89 15.37
CA THR A 226 -23.77 -16.75 15.08
C THR A 226 -23.28 -15.32 15.32
N ASP A 227 -24.04 -14.29 14.95
CA ASP A 227 -23.70 -12.89 15.27
C ASP A 227 -23.57 -12.67 16.78
N ALA A 228 -24.53 -13.18 17.56
CA ALA A 228 -24.51 -13.09 19.02
C ALA A 228 -23.32 -13.85 19.62
N LEU A 229 -22.93 -14.99 19.04
CA LEU A 229 -21.76 -15.76 19.46
C LEU A 229 -20.45 -15.03 19.15
N LEU A 230 -20.33 -14.40 17.97
CA LEU A 230 -19.16 -13.59 17.61
C LEU A 230 -19.03 -12.37 18.53
N ALA A 231 -20.13 -11.67 18.80
CA ALA A 231 -20.14 -10.57 19.76
C ALA A 231 -19.80 -11.03 21.18
N GLN A 232 -20.30 -12.19 21.61
CA GLN A 232 -19.95 -12.76 22.91
C GLN A 232 -18.48 -13.14 22.99
N TRP A 233 -17.93 -13.75 21.95
CA TRP A 233 -16.51 -14.08 21.85
C TRP A 233 -15.66 -12.80 21.95
N GLY A 234 -16.04 -11.74 21.23
CA GLY A 234 -15.41 -10.43 21.28
C GLY A 234 -15.45 -9.77 22.65
N ARG A 235 -16.59 -9.90 23.36
CA ARG A 235 -16.72 -9.45 24.76
C ARG A 235 -15.80 -10.24 25.69
N THR A 236 -15.73 -11.56 25.56
CA THR A 236 -14.81 -12.38 26.36
C THR A 236 -13.36 -11.95 26.13
N LEU A 237 -12.96 -11.69 24.88
CA LEU A 237 -11.62 -11.17 24.58
C LEU A 237 -11.39 -9.79 25.22
N TYR A 238 -12.34 -8.86 25.10
CA TYR A 238 -12.25 -7.53 25.70
C TYR A 238 -12.11 -7.62 27.22
N GLN A 239 -12.90 -8.47 27.87
CA GLN A 239 -12.82 -8.70 29.31
C GLN A 239 -11.49 -9.29 29.75
N ALA A 240 -10.96 -10.23 28.96
CA ALA A 240 -9.70 -10.90 29.25
C ALA A 240 -8.45 -10.06 28.91
N THR A 241 -8.60 -8.85 28.34
CA THR A 241 -7.45 -8.04 27.89
C THR A 241 -7.55 -6.57 28.29
N LEU A 242 -8.64 -5.88 27.96
CA LEU A 242 -8.77 -4.43 28.14
C LEU A 242 -9.56 -4.04 29.38
N ASN A 243 -10.43 -4.91 29.92
CA ASN A 243 -11.28 -4.57 31.07
C ASN A 243 -10.70 -5.02 32.42
N THR A 244 -9.43 -4.69 32.68
CA THR A 244 -8.78 -4.99 33.97
C THR A 244 -8.74 -3.77 34.88
N PRO A 245 -8.94 -3.93 36.20
CA PRO A 245 -8.86 -2.84 37.17
C PRO A 245 -7.56 -2.04 37.07
N GLU A 246 -6.45 -2.73 36.85
CA GLU A 246 -5.10 -2.18 36.75
C GLU A 246 -4.97 -1.19 35.58
N TRP A 247 -5.79 -1.35 34.54
CA TRP A 247 -5.70 -0.59 33.29
C TRP A 247 -6.88 0.35 33.05
N GLN A 248 -7.83 0.44 33.98
CA GLN A 248 -9.04 1.25 33.79
C GLN A 248 -8.72 2.71 33.46
N THR A 249 -7.74 3.31 34.14
CA THR A 249 -7.28 4.69 33.87
C THR A 249 -6.66 4.80 32.49
N LEU A 250 -5.70 3.93 32.17
CA LEU A 250 -4.99 3.90 30.89
C LEU A 250 -5.95 3.72 29.70
N ILE A 251 -6.92 2.80 29.79
CA ILE A 251 -7.94 2.58 28.75
C ILE A 251 -8.89 3.77 28.66
N THR A 252 -9.25 4.39 29.79
CA THR A 252 -10.10 5.59 29.78
C THR A 252 -9.38 6.76 29.09
N ASP A 253 -8.10 6.95 29.38
CA ASP A 253 -7.27 8.01 28.79
C ASP A 253 -7.07 7.76 27.29
N TRP A 254 -6.77 6.52 26.91
CA TRP A 254 -6.70 6.11 25.51
C TRP A 254 -8.00 6.45 24.77
N ARG A 255 -9.17 6.10 25.33
CA ARG A 255 -10.48 6.31 24.69
C ARG A 255 -10.98 7.75 24.71
N LYS A 256 -10.56 8.57 25.68
CA LYS A 256 -11.00 9.97 25.86
C LYS A 256 -10.00 11.01 25.34
N ALA A 257 -8.92 10.60 24.69
CA ALA A 257 -7.87 11.51 24.26
C ALA A 257 -8.43 12.71 23.48
N GLU A 258 -8.34 13.91 24.06
CA GLU A 258 -8.63 15.20 23.44
C GLU A 258 -7.31 15.87 23.01
N PRO A 259 -7.26 16.61 21.87
CA PRO A 259 -8.29 16.76 20.82
C PRO A 259 -8.62 15.42 20.13
N PRO A 260 -9.71 15.28 19.36
CA PRO A 260 -10.10 13.99 18.77
C PRO A 260 -8.94 13.35 17.98
N ARG A 261 -8.38 12.28 18.54
CA ARG A 261 -7.27 11.50 17.97
C ARG A 261 -7.80 10.28 17.24
N GLU A 262 -7.07 9.84 16.22
CA GLU A 262 -7.25 8.49 15.70
C GLU A 262 -6.79 7.51 16.78
N HIS A 263 -7.56 6.43 17.00
CA HIS A 263 -7.22 5.42 18.01
C HIS A 263 -6.65 4.20 17.33
N ARG A 264 -5.53 3.71 17.83
CA ARG A 264 -4.89 2.48 17.36
C ARG A 264 -4.64 1.53 18.53
N LEU A 265 -4.87 0.25 18.26
CA LEU A 265 -4.47 -0.86 19.11
C LEU A 265 -3.41 -1.67 18.38
N THR A 266 -2.19 -1.66 18.91
CA THR A 266 -1.05 -2.42 18.39
C THR A 266 -0.85 -3.68 19.23
N ILE A 267 -1.01 -4.86 18.63
CA ILE A 267 -0.76 -6.15 19.26
C ILE A 267 0.64 -6.61 18.88
N GLN A 268 1.51 -6.78 19.87
CA GLN A 268 2.91 -7.18 19.69
C GLN A 268 3.24 -8.43 20.52
N ALA A 269 4.09 -9.28 19.95
CA ALA A 269 4.73 -10.36 20.70
C ALA A 269 6.17 -9.96 21.05
N SER A 270 6.64 -10.26 22.26
CA SER A 270 8.04 -10.00 22.64
C SER A 270 9.02 -10.96 21.97
N ALA A 271 8.57 -12.18 21.66
CA ALA A 271 9.35 -13.21 20.98
C ALA A 271 8.53 -13.95 19.91
N LEU A 272 9.26 -14.45 18.91
CA LEU A 272 8.73 -15.30 17.85
C LEU A 272 8.64 -16.75 18.35
N ALA A 273 7.43 -17.19 18.67
CA ALA A 273 7.12 -18.55 19.10
C ALA A 273 5.77 -19.02 18.52
N PRO A 274 5.48 -20.34 18.48
CA PRO A 274 4.19 -20.85 17.99
C PRO A 274 2.98 -20.29 18.76
N ASP A 275 3.11 -20.16 20.08
CA ASP A 275 2.02 -19.68 20.93
C ASP A 275 1.75 -18.18 20.70
N THR A 276 2.81 -17.37 20.55
CA THR A 276 2.67 -15.94 20.24
C THR A 276 2.14 -15.71 18.83
N THR A 277 2.49 -16.58 17.88
CA THR A 277 1.91 -16.55 16.52
C THR A 277 0.41 -16.84 16.55
N SER A 278 0.00 -17.83 17.34
CA SER A 278 -1.42 -18.18 17.51
C SER A 278 -2.21 -17.05 18.19
N LEU A 279 -1.58 -16.33 19.12
CA LEU A 279 -2.16 -15.15 19.77
C LEU A 279 -2.34 -13.99 18.79
N LEU A 280 -1.33 -13.70 17.96
CA LEU A 280 -1.44 -12.69 16.91
C LEU A 280 -2.52 -13.06 15.88
N ALA A 281 -2.75 -14.35 15.64
CA ALA A 281 -3.76 -14.86 14.72
C ALA A 281 -5.21 -14.67 15.22
N LEU A 282 -5.42 -14.33 16.50
CA LEU A 282 -6.77 -14.09 17.01
C LEU A 282 -7.45 -12.92 16.25
N PRO A 283 -8.78 -12.98 16.07
CA PRO A 283 -9.54 -11.94 15.38
C PRO A 283 -9.77 -10.74 16.31
N TRP A 284 -8.71 -10.00 16.63
CA TRP A 284 -8.72 -8.80 17.47
C TRP A 284 -9.73 -7.74 16.99
N GLU A 285 -10.05 -7.71 15.70
CA GLU A 285 -11.07 -6.86 15.09
C GLU A 285 -12.49 -7.14 15.63
N LEU A 286 -12.73 -8.31 16.22
CA LEU A 286 -13.98 -8.66 16.90
C LEU A 286 -14.06 -8.13 18.33
N LEU A 287 -13.06 -7.39 18.83
CA LEU A 287 -13.13 -6.77 20.15
C LEU A 287 -14.43 -5.96 20.27
N HIS A 288 -15.22 -6.32 21.29
CA HIS A 288 -16.57 -5.81 21.50
C HIS A 288 -16.67 -5.35 22.94
N ASP A 289 -16.88 -4.05 23.16
CA ASP A 289 -17.17 -3.52 24.50
C ASP A 289 -18.65 -3.73 24.86
N SER A 290 -19.17 -3.20 25.96
CA SER A 290 -20.60 -3.39 26.26
C SER A 290 -21.55 -2.71 25.25
N THR A 291 -21.04 -1.84 24.38
CA THR A 291 -21.82 -0.99 23.47
C THR A 291 -21.71 -1.39 21.99
N GLY A 292 -20.61 -1.98 21.56
CA GLY A 292 -20.42 -2.42 20.17
C GLY A 292 -19.00 -2.90 19.85
N PHE A 293 -18.78 -3.29 18.60
CA PHE A 293 -17.44 -3.59 18.09
C PHE A 293 -16.58 -2.33 18.00
N LEU A 294 -15.33 -2.39 18.45
CA LEU A 294 -14.48 -1.20 18.54
C LEU A 294 -14.23 -0.52 17.18
N ILE A 295 -14.24 -1.29 16.10
CA ILE A 295 -14.06 -0.80 14.73
C ILE A 295 -15.29 -0.04 14.18
N GLN A 296 -16.47 -0.22 14.79
CA GLN A 296 -17.75 0.38 14.37
C GLN A 296 -18.11 1.63 15.17
N HIS A 297 -17.32 1.98 16.19
CA HIS A 297 -17.58 3.17 17.00
C HIS A 297 -17.47 4.47 16.22
N LYS A 298 -18.06 5.55 16.76
CA LYS A 298 -17.90 6.91 16.24
C LYS A 298 -16.43 7.33 16.18
N GLN A 299 -15.66 6.92 17.18
CA GLN A 299 -14.20 6.96 17.18
C GLN A 299 -13.69 5.52 17.01
N PRO A 300 -13.56 5.04 15.77
CA PRO A 300 -13.21 3.66 15.48
C PRO A 300 -11.74 3.39 15.81
N VAL A 301 -11.44 2.16 16.22
CA VAL A 301 -10.08 1.72 16.55
C VAL A 301 -9.45 1.00 15.36
N GLU A 302 -8.27 1.46 14.93
CA GLU A 302 -7.38 0.76 13.98
C GLU A 302 -6.65 -0.39 14.69
N PHE A 303 -6.61 -1.56 14.07
CA PHE A 303 -5.91 -2.73 14.62
C PHE A 303 -4.62 -2.99 13.82
N GLN A 304 -3.50 -3.10 14.53
CA GLN A 304 -2.21 -3.41 13.94
C GLN A 304 -1.55 -4.58 14.68
N ARG A 305 -0.97 -5.52 13.95
CA ARG A 305 -0.15 -6.60 14.52
C ARG A 305 1.31 -6.32 14.19
N ARG A 306 2.21 -6.45 15.16
CA ARG A 306 3.64 -6.16 14.98
C ARG A 306 4.49 -7.31 15.50
N LEU A 307 5.49 -7.70 14.71
CA LEU A 307 6.55 -8.61 15.14
C LEU A 307 7.69 -7.85 15.84
N PRO A 308 8.40 -8.50 16.77
CA PRO A 308 9.58 -7.91 17.38
C PRO A 308 10.64 -7.59 16.31
N GLY A 309 11.30 -6.43 16.45
CA GLY A 309 12.38 -6.01 15.53
C GLY A 309 11.93 -5.35 14.22
N GLY A 310 10.64 -5.03 14.05
CA GLY A 310 10.13 -4.39 12.83
C GLY A 310 10.78 -3.03 12.52
N SER A 311 11.10 -2.80 11.25
CA SER A 311 11.77 -1.60 10.72
C SER A 311 10.82 -0.40 10.55
N ALA A 312 11.39 0.73 10.09
CA ALA A 312 10.72 2.02 9.87
C ALA A 312 9.45 1.91 9.00
N PRO A 313 8.49 2.85 9.16
CA PRO A 313 7.26 2.86 8.38
C PRO A 313 7.54 2.87 6.87
N VAL A 314 6.81 2.04 6.13
CA VAL A 314 6.87 2.07 4.66
C VAL A 314 6.05 3.23 4.13
N PHE A 315 6.73 4.07 3.37
CA PHE A 315 6.15 5.21 2.68
C PHE A 315 5.42 4.76 1.41
N PRO A 316 4.39 5.51 0.97
CA PRO A 316 3.57 5.12 -0.17
C PRO A 316 4.41 4.96 -1.44
N THR A 317 4.20 3.84 -2.13
CA THR A 317 4.90 3.49 -3.38
C THR A 317 4.50 4.42 -4.52
N ALA A 318 5.44 4.66 -5.46
CA ALA A 318 5.18 5.45 -6.65
C ALA A 318 4.05 4.82 -7.50
N VAL A 319 3.25 5.68 -8.12
CA VAL A 319 2.20 5.29 -9.08
C VAL A 319 2.87 4.98 -10.43
N PRO A 320 2.40 3.98 -11.20
CA PRO A 320 1.29 3.07 -10.91
C PRO A 320 1.62 2.02 -9.85
N LEU A 321 0.63 1.69 -9.02
CA LEU A 321 0.76 0.54 -8.10
C LEU A 321 0.81 -0.75 -8.93
N ARG A 322 1.89 -1.51 -8.83
CA ARG A 322 2.09 -2.72 -9.63
C ARG A 322 1.80 -3.96 -8.78
N LEU A 323 0.73 -4.68 -9.11
CA LEU A 323 0.26 -5.84 -8.36
C LEU A 323 0.54 -7.12 -9.17
N LEU A 324 1.21 -8.10 -8.55
CA LEU A 324 1.40 -9.43 -9.12
C LEU A 324 0.48 -10.43 -8.41
N MET A 325 -0.34 -11.15 -9.18
CA MET A 325 -1.22 -12.20 -8.66
C MET A 325 -0.67 -13.59 -8.97
N VAL A 326 -0.57 -14.44 -7.96
CA VAL A 326 -0.01 -15.79 -8.04
C VAL A 326 -1.04 -16.76 -7.48
N ASN A 327 -1.79 -17.40 -8.39
CA ASN A 327 -2.95 -18.22 -8.05
C ASN A 327 -2.82 -19.67 -8.58
N PRO A 328 -1.80 -20.44 -8.16
CA PRO A 328 -1.60 -21.80 -8.64
C PRO A 328 -2.76 -22.71 -8.27
N ARG A 329 -3.14 -23.62 -9.18
CA ARG A 329 -4.18 -24.63 -8.96
C ARG A 329 -3.72 -26.00 -9.48
N PRO A 330 -2.70 -26.63 -8.85
CA PRO A 330 -2.32 -28.00 -9.17
C PRO A 330 -3.51 -28.96 -8.95
N ASP A 331 -3.66 -29.95 -9.83
CA ASP A 331 -4.83 -30.85 -9.84
C ASP A 331 -4.75 -31.94 -8.76
N ASN A 332 -3.56 -32.22 -8.24
CA ASN A 332 -3.31 -33.25 -7.25
C ASN A 332 -3.33 -32.76 -5.79
N GLU A 333 -3.57 -31.46 -5.55
CA GLU A 333 -3.59 -30.88 -4.21
C GLU A 333 -4.90 -30.15 -3.90
N PRO A 334 -5.33 -30.11 -2.63
CA PRO A 334 -6.54 -29.41 -2.23
C PRO A 334 -6.28 -27.91 -2.22
N THR A 335 -6.74 -27.21 -3.26
CA THR A 335 -6.56 -25.76 -3.40
C THR A 335 -7.61 -24.93 -2.64
N GLY A 336 -8.52 -25.58 -1.91
CA GLY A 336 -9.65 -24.95 -1.23
C GLY A 336 -10.76 -24.46 -2.18
N HIS A 337 -10.41 -24.00 -3.39
CA HIS A 337 -11.37 -23.67 -4.43
C HIS A 337 -10.79 -23.87 -5.84
N PRO A 338 -11.48 -24.59 -6.74
CA PRO A 338 -10.94 -24.92 -8.07
C PRO A 338 -10.80 -23.69 -8.98
N ASP A 339 -11.64 -22.67 -8.78
CA ASP A 339 -11.56 -21.42 -9.55
C ASP A 339 -10.42 -20.51 -9.04
N HIS A 340 -9.37 -20.37 -9.86
CA HIS A 340 -8.24 -19.47 -9.64
C HIS A 340 -8.62 -17.98 -9.70
N ARG A 341 -9.82 -17.65 -10.21
CA ARG A 341 -10.32 -16.27 -10.34
C ARG A 341 -11.00 -15.78 -9.07
N ARG A 342 -11.29 -16.65 -8.11
CA ARG A 342 -12.06 -16.29 -6.90
C ARG A 342 -11.46 -15.10 -6.13
N SER A 343 -10.14 -15.05 -6.00
CA SER A 343 -9.42 -13.94 -5.35
C SER A 343 -9.07 -12.80 -6.31
N ALA A 344 -8.73 -13.12 -7.57
CA ALA A 344 -8.31 -12.14 -8.59
C ALA A 344 -9.43 -11.29 -9.16
N TRP A 345 -10.57 -11.91 -9.47
CA TRP A 345 -11.69 -11.23 -10.11
C TRP A 345 -12.26 -10.08 -9.27
N PRO A 346 -12.55 -10.25 -7.97
CA PRO A 346 -13.02 -9.15 -7.13
C PRO A 346 -12.03 -7.99 -7.06
N LEU A 347 -10.73 -8.29 -7.07
CA LEU A 347 -9.68 -7.29 -7.11
C LEU A 347 -9.72 -6.52 -8.43
N PHE A 348 -9.77 -7.19 -9.58
CA PHE A 348 -9.87 -6.51 -10.88
C PHE A 348 -11.12 -5.65 -11.01
N GLU A 349 -12.27 -6.15 -10.54
CA GLU A 349 -13.50 -5.36 -10.54
C GLU A 349 -13.38 -4.11 -9.66
N ALA A 350 -12.75 -4.22 -8.49
CA ALA A 350 -12.52 -3.09 -7.60
C ALA A 350 -11.61 -2.04 -8.24
N LEU A 351 -10.56 -2.49 -8.93
CA LEU A 351 -9.52 -1.63 -9.51
C LEU A 351 -9.91 -1.03 -10.86
N LYS A 352 -10.97 -1.53 -11.53
CA LYS A 352 -11.40 -1.07 -12.85
C LYS A 352 -11.61 0.45 -12.94
N SER A 353 -12.07 1.07 -11.85
CA SER A 353 -12.31 2.52 -11.77
C SER A 353 -11.04 3.37 -11.64
N LEU A 354 -9.92 2.77 -11.24
CA LEU A 354 -8.64 3.46 -10.99
C LEU A 354 -7.79 3.60 -12.26
N GLY A 355 -8.14 2.89 -13.34
CA GLY A 355 -7.49 3.01 -14.65
C GLY A 355 -5.97 2.79 -14.57
N GLY A 356 -5.21 3.65 -15.26
CA GLY A 356 -3.74 3.56 -15.35
C GLY A 356 -2.98 3.82 -14.04
N LEU A 357 -3.67 4.09 -12.93
CA LEU A 357 -3.03 4.26 -11.61
C LEU A 357 -2.64 2.93 -10.97
N VAL A 358 -3.19 1.81 -11.44
CA VAL A 358 -2.89 0.47 -10.95
C VAL A 358 -2.64 -0.46 -12.14
N GLU A 359 -1.50 -1.13 -12.13
CA GLU A 359 -1.13 -2.15 -13.11
C GLU A 359 -1.22 -3.52 -12.44
N THR A 360 -2.07 -4.40 -12.95
CA THR A 360 -2.21 -5.75 -12.42
C THR A 360 -1.74 -6.79 -13.41
N LYS A 361 -0.92 -7.74 -12.95
CA LYS A 361 -0.46 -8.89 -13.74
C LYS A 361 -0.86 -10.18 -13.04
N VAL A 362 -1.49 -11.11 -13.76
CA VAL A 362 -1.64 -12.49 -13.31
C VAL A 362 -0.43 -13.29 -13.79
N LEU A 363 0.18 -14.06 -12.91
CA LEU A 363 1.27 -14.96 -13.25
C LEU A 363 0.71 -16.15 -14.06
N ALA A 364 1.17 -16.29 -15.30
CA ALA A 364 0.80 -17.37 -16.19
C ALA A 364 2.04 -17.86 -16.98
N PRO A 365 2.44 -19.13 -16.85
CA PRO A 365 1.92 -20.14 -15.91
C PRO A 365 2.29 -19.78 -14.45
N PRO A 366 1.50 -20.22 -13.44
CA PRO A 366 1.77 -19.92 -12.03
C PRO A 366 2.81 -20.88 -11.44
N THR A 367 4.02 -20.92 -12.02
CA THR A 367 5.15 -21.75 -11.59
C THR A 367 6.15 -20.91 -10.78
N GLN A 368 6.98 -21.55 -9.94
CA GLN A 368 8.03 -20.85 -9.19
C GLN A 368 9.03 -20.16 -10.13
N ALA A 369 9.45 -20.84 -11.20
CA ALA A 369 10.37 -20.29 -12.19
C ALA A 369 9.79 -19.07 -12.92
N ALA A 370 8.49 -19.10 -13.24
CA ALA A 370 7.82 -17.95 -13.86
C ALA A 370 7.73 -16.76 -12.89
N LEU A 371 7.51 -17.00 -11.61
CA LEU A 371 7.51 -15.97 -10.58
C LEU A 371 8.88 -15.29 -10.51
N GLU A 372 9.95 -16.05 -10.36
CA GLU A 372 11.32 -15.52 -10.29
C GLU A 372 11.68 -14.73 -11.55
N LYS A 373 11.36 -15.26 -12.73
CA LYS A 373 11.55 -14.57 -14.00
C LYS A 373 10.79 -13.24 -14.05
N ALA A 374 9.51 -13.23 -13.66
CA ALA A 374 8.68 -12.02 -13.69
C ALA A 374 9.21 -10.94 -12.72
N LEU A 375 9.68 -11.34 -11.54
CA LEU A 375 10.30 -10.41 -10.58
C LEU A 375 11.62 -9.84 -11.13
N ASN A 376 12.46 -10.68 -11.73
CA ASN A 376 13.73 -10.27 -12.33
C ASN A 376 13.54 -9.30 -13.52
N GLU A 377 12.59 -9.59 -14.41
CA GLU A 377 12.26 -8.72 -15.55
C GLU A 377 11.75 -7.35 -15.06
N ALA A 378 10.86 -7.35 -14.08
CA ALA A 378 10.32 -6.13 -13.47
C ALA A 378 11.43 -5.29 -12.81
N TRP A 379 12.31 -5.94 -12.06
CA TRP A 379 13.46 -5.31 -11.42
C TRP A 379 14.44 -4.71 -12.44
N SER A 380 14.81 -5.49 -13.46
CA SER A 380 15.72 -5.05 -14.53
C SER A 380 15.15 -3.88 -15.34
N ALA A 381 13.83 -3.81 -15.49
CA ALA A 381 13.15 -2.70 -16.14
C ALA A 381 12.98 -1.45 -15.24
N GLY A 382 13.52 -1.44 -14.02
CA GLY A 382 13.36 -0.35 -13.05
C GLY A 382 11.92 -0.17 -12.56
N ARG A 383 11.07 -1.18 -12.75
CA ARG A 383 9.65 -1.16 -12.41
C ARG A 383 9.39 -2.37 -11.52
N PRO A 384 9.74 -2.37 -10.23
CA PRO A 384 9.43 -3.49 -9.33
C PRO A 384 7.92 -3.64 -9.11
N PHE A 385 7.50 -4.80 -8.59
CA PHE A 385 6.13 -4.97 -8.10
C PHE A 385 5.99 -4.36 -6.70
N THR A 386 4.90 -3.61 -6.50
CA THR A 386 4.57 -3.00 -5.21
C THR A 386 4.05 -4.04 -4.22
N ALA A 387 3.13 -4.88 -4.69
CA ALA A 387 2.48 -5.89 -3.89
C ALA A 387 2.33 -7.20 -4.64
N LEU A 388 2.33 -8.29 -3.88
CA LEU A 388 2.15 -9.64 -4.41
C LEU A 388 1.01 -10.35 -3.69
N HIS A 389 0.08 -10.92 -4.44
CA HIS A 389 -1.05 -11.69 -3.93
C HIS A 389 -0.79 -13.18 -4.13
N LEU A 390 -0.66 -13.93 -3.03
CA LEU A 390 -0.55 -15.38 -2.96
C LEU A 390 -1.91 -15.97 -2.62
N ASP A 391 -2.47 -16.76 -3.54
CA ASP A 391 -3.68 -17.54 -3.30
C ASP A 391 -3.46 -18.97 -3.80
N GLY A 392 -3.09 -19.87 -2.91
CA GLY A 392 -2.75 -21.24 -3.24
C GLY A 392 -2.72 -22.14 -2.02
N TYR A 393 -2.44 -23.41 -2.24
CA TYR A 393 -2.39 -24.39 -1.15
C TYR A 393 -1.13 -24.20 -0.29
N LEU A 394 -1.33 -24.23 1.03
CA LEU A 394 -0.27 -24.17 2.04
C LEU A 394 -0.18 -25.52 2.74
N GLN A 395 0.92 -26.23 2.54
CA GLN A 395 1.22 -27.46 3.24
C GLN A 395 2.04 -27.15 4.49
N THR A 396 1.60 -27.66 5.65
CA THR A 396 2.37 -27.59 6.89
C THR A 396 2.91 -28.98 7.20
N THR A 397 4.24 -29.12 7.23
CA THR A 397 4.94 -30.36 7.61
C THR A 397 5.75 -30.14 8.89
N GLY A 398 6.33 -31.20 9.47
CA GLY A 398 7.22 -31.06 10.63
C GLY A 398 8.49 -30.23 10.35
N GLU A 399 8.83 -30.03 9.08
CA GLU A 399 9.98 -29.24 8.63
C GLU A 399 9.62 -27.77 8.35
N GLY A 400 8.34 -27.40 8.49
CA GLY A 400 7.84 -26.04 8.25
C GLY A 400 6.74 -25.97 7.19
N GLN A 401 6.45 -24.75 6.73
CA GLN A 401 5.43 -24.50 5.72
C GLN A 401 6.00 -24.44 4.31
N ARG A 402 5.21 -24.93 3.34
CA ARG A 402 5.50 -24.86 1.91
C ARG A 402 4.30 -24.34 1.13
N PHE A 403 4.54 -23.51 0.13
CA PHE A 403 3.54 -23.04 -0.82
C PHE A 403 3.56 -23.90 -2.08
N ALA A 404 2.38 -24.32 -2.54
CA ALA A 404 2.23 -25.15 -3.73
C ALA A 404 2.11 -24.29 -5.00
N PHE A 405 3.11 -24.37 -5.88
CA PHE A 405 3.04 -23.87 -7.25
C PHE A 405 2.59 -24.98 -8.21
N GLU A 406 2.19 -24.58 -9.43
CA GLU A 406 2.08 -25.55 -10.52
C GLU A 406 3.48 -25.94 -11.01
N ALA A 407 3.69 -27.23 -11.26
CA ALA A 407 4.93 -27.73 -11.83
C ALA A 407 5.08 -27.27 -13.29
N SER A 408 6.32 -27.05 -13.73
CA SER A 408 6.58 -26.75 -15.14
C SER A 408 6.19 -27.95 -16.01
N VAL A 409 5.44 -27.70 -17.08
CA VAL A 409 4.97 -28.76 -17.97
C VAL A 409 6.07 -29.12 -18.96
N ASP A 410 6.65 -30.31 -18.82
CA ASP A 410 7.77 -30.79 -19.66
C ASP A 410 7.31 -31.56 -20.91
N GLY A 411 6.08 -31.36 -21.38
CA GLY A 411 5.63 -31.93 -22.65
C GLY A 411 4.16 -31.72 -23.00
N PRO A 412 3.77 -31.88 -24.28
CA PRO A 412 2.41 -31.61 -24.76
C PRO A 412 1.33 -32.61 -24.29
N ILE A 413 1.65 -33.55 -23.39
CA ILE A 413 0.78 -34.70 -23.03
C ILE A 413 0.33 -34.67 -21.56
N ASP A 414 0.88 -33.80 -20.71
CA ASP A 414 0.44 -33.70 -19.33
C ASP A 414 -0.93 -33.03 -19.24
N LYS A 415 -1.97 -33.88 -19.16
CA LYS A 415 -3.36 -33.46 -18.94
C LYS A 415 -3.62 -32.92 -17.52
N TYR A 416 -2.65 -33.07 -16.62
CA TYR A 416 -2.76 -32.70 -15.22
C TYR A 416 -1.70 -31.68 -14.85
N ARG A 417 -2.10 -30.67 -14.09
CA ARG A 417 -1.20 -29.68 -13.50
C ARG A 417 -0.56 -30.30 -12.26
N GLY A 418 0.71 -30.69 -12.37
CA GLY A 418 1.50 -31.18 -11.24
C GLY A 418 1.75 -30.10 -10.18
N VAL A 419 2.22 -30.51 -9.01
CA VAL A 419 2.58 -29.61 -7.90
C VAL A 419 4.08 -29.52 -7.72
N GLU A 420 4.57 -28.31 -7.45
CA GLU A 420 5.91 -28.05 -6.95
C GLU A 420 5.81 -27.29 -5.62
N PHE A 421 6.44 -27.80 -4.56
CA PHE A 421 6.38 -27.19 -3.24
C PHE A 421 7.61 -26.34 -2.94
N THR A 422 7.39 -25.06 -2.67
CA THR A 422 8.45 -24.12 -2.30
C THR A 422 8.40 -23.84 -0.79
N PRO A 423 9.50 -24.02 -0.04
CA PRO A 423 9.57 -23.60 1.37
C PRO A 423 9.25 -22.11 1.54
N ILE A 424 8.39 -21.75 2.49
CA ILE A 424 8.02 -20.35 2.75
C ILE A 424 9.23 -19.46 3.04
N PRO A 425 10.25 -19.88 3.82
CA PRO A 425 11.45 -19.05 4.02
C PRO A 425 12.19 -18.72 2.71
N ALA A 426 12.26 -19.68 1.78
CA ALA A 426 12.89 -19.47 0.48
C ALA A 426 12.08 -18.49 -0.40
N LEU A 427 10.74 -18.67 -0.42
CA LEU A 427 9.85 -17.73 -1.09
C LEU A 427 9.96 -16.32 -0.49
N ALA A 428 9.98 -16.19 0.83
CA ALA A 428 10.08 -14.91 1.51
C ALA A 428 11.41 -14.19 1.21
N ALA A 429 12.53 -14.94 1.20
CA ALA A 429 13.84 -14.40 0.81
C ALA A 429 13.86 -13.92 -0.65
N LEU A 430 13.23 -14.65 -1.57
CA LEU A 430 13.07 -14.23 -2.96
C LEU A 430 12.32 -12.90 -3.06
N LEU A 431 11.18 -12.77 -2.38
CA LEU A 431 10.37 -11.55 -2.38
C LEU A 431 11.11 -10.35 -1.77
N ALA A 432 11.87 -10.58 -0.70
CA ALA A 432 12.66 -9.54 -0.06
C ALA A 432 13.80 -9.06 -0.96
N THR A 433 14.44 -9.97 -1.69
CA THR A 433 15.51 -9.67 -2.66
C THR A 433 15.03 -8.68 -3.73
N TYR A 434 13.82 -8.87 -4.25
CA TYR A 434 13.21 -8.00 -5.26
C TYR A 434 12.42 -6.81 -4.68
N ARG A 435 12.61 -6.50 -3.38
CA ARG A 435 11.98 -5.36 -2.69
C ARG A 435 10.46 -5.32 -2.81
N VAL A 436 9.81 -6.48 -2.73
CA VAL A 436 8.35 -6.51 -2.56
C VAL A 436 8.03 -6.01 -1.15
N HIS A 437 7.16 -5.00 -1.02
CA HIS A 437 6.90 -4.37 0.28
C HIS A 437 5.62 -4.90 0.95
N LEU A 438 4.66 -5.36 0.14
CA LEU A 438 3.37 -5.87 0.61
C LEU A 438 3.12 -7.25 0.04
N VAL A 439 2.80 -8.20 0.91
CA VAL A 439 2.34 -9.54 0.50
C VAL A 439 0.93 -9.76 1.02
N VAL A 440 0.01 -10.14 0.14
CA VAL A 440 -1.35 -10.56 0.51
C VAL A 440 -1.42 -12.06 0.40
N VAL A 441 -1.87 -12.75 1.46
CA VAL A 441 -1.95 -14.21 1.49
C VAL A 441 -3.38 -14.64 1.78
N THR A 442 -3.91 -15.52 0.94
CA THR A 442 -5.18 -16.20 1.20
C THR A 442 -4.92 -17.50 1.95
N GLY A 443 -5.49 -17.65 3.15
CA GLY A 443 -5.26 -18.84 3.96
C GLY A 443 -6.05 -18.85 5.28
N ALA A 444 -6.22 -20.04 5.85
CA ALA A 444 -6.89 -20.23 7.14
C ALA A 444 -6.02 -19.74 8.31
N ALA A 445 -6.64 -19.33 9.40
CA ALA A 445 -6.07 -18.46 10.45
C ALA A 445 -4.65 -18.84 10.89
N ALA A 446 -4.46 -20.03 11.46
CA ALA A 446 -3.16 -20.44 12.01
C ALA A 446 -2.08 -20.62 10.91
N ALA A 447 -2.46 -21.19 9.77
CA ALA A 447 -1.52 -21.40 8.66
C ALA A 447 -1.08 -20.07 8.04
N ALA A 448 -2.02 -19.15 7.83
CA ALA A 448 -1.76 -17.82 7.30
C ALA A 448 -0.95 -16.97 8.28
N ALA A 449 -1.18 -17.09 9.59
CA ALA A 449 -0.41 -16.39 10.61
C ALA A 449 1.05 -16.85 10.63
N THR A 450 1.32 -18.15 10.62
CA THR A 450 2.70 -18.68 10.53
C THR A 450 3.42 -18.22 9.28
N LEU A 451 2.73 -18.22 8.13
CA LEU A 451 3.29 -17.69 6.89
C LEU A 451 3.58 -16.20 7.02
N ALA A 452 2.62 -15.41 7.48
CA ALA A 452 2.79 -13.96 7.65
C ALA A 452 3.98 -13.65 8.56
N THR A 453 4.10 -14.40 9.66
CA THR A 453 5.23 -14.31 10.59
C THR A 453 6.56 -14.56 9.89
N THR A 454 6.65 -15.63 9.08
CA THR A 454 7.87 -15.98 8.34
C THR A 454 8.22 -14.93 7.28
N VAL A 455 7.22 -14.42 6.57
CA VAL A 455 7.39 -13.42 5.51
C VAL A 455 7.84 -12.07 6.08
N LEU A 456 7.25 -11.63 7.19
CA LEU A 456 7.67 -10.42 7.90
C LEU A 456 9.09 -10.56 8.47
N ALA A 457 9.43 -11.72 9.04
CA ALA A 457 10.77 -11.99 9.56
C ALA A 457 11.86 -11.97 8.48
N ALA A 458 11.51 -12.26 7.22
CA ALA A 458 12.42 -12.15 6.08
C ALA A 458 12.66 -10.69 5.61
N GLY A 459 12.00 -9.71 6.23
CA GLY A 459 12.19 -8.28 5.92
C GLY A 459 11.13 -7.67 5.00
N ILE A 460 10.06 -8.39 4.69
CA ILE A 460 8.88 -7.80 4.04
C ILE A 460 8.19 -6.88 5.04
N ALA A 461 7.79 -5.70 4.59
CA ALA A 461 7.28 -4.67 5.47
C ALA A 461 5.85 -4.90 5.99
N ALA A 462 4.99 -5.50 5.16
CA ALA A 462 3.60 -5.73 5.52
C ALA A 462 3.06 -7.02 4.91
N VAL A 463 2.21 -7.71 5.67
CA VAL A 463 1.43 -8.85 5.20
C VAL A 463 -0.05 -8.63 5.52
N ILE A 464 -0.92 -8.86 4.54
CA ILE A 464 -2.37 -8.90 4.73
C ILE A 464 -2.82 -10.35 4.59
N THR A 465 -3.49 -10.87 5.61
CA THR A 465 -4.11 -12.20 5.54
C THR A 465 -5.58 -12.07 5.15
N VAL A 466 -6.01 -12.92 4.22
CA VAL A 466 -7.37 -12.99 3.73
C VAL A 466 -7.91 -14.38 4.02
N HIS A 467 -9.05 -14.46 4.70
CA HIS A 467 -9.68 -15.75 4.95
C HIS A 467 -10.20 -16.35 3.63
N PRO A 468 -9.98 -17.64 3.34
CA PRO A 468 -10.38 -18.28 2.08
C PRO A 468 -11.89 -18.21 1.83
N ASP A 469 -12.68 -18.14 2.90
CA ASP A 469 -14.14 -18.04 2.84
C ASP A 469 -14.68 -16.61 2.73
N THR A 470 -13.83 -15.62 2.51
CA THR A 470 -14.30 -14.24 2.25
C THR A 470 -15.10 -14.21 0.94
N SER A 471 -16.27 -13.55 0.95
CA SER A 471 -17.11 -13.44 -0.25
C SER A 471 -16.48 -12.49 -1.29
N ALA A 472 -16.76 -12.75 -2.57
CA ALA A 472 -16.30 -11.89 -3.67
C ALA A 472 -16.74 -10.42 -3.48
N ASP A 473 -17.98 -10.18 -3.04
CA ASP A 473 -18.46 -8.81 -2.81
C ASP A 473 -17.72 -8.11 -1.66
N ALA A 474 -17.42 -8.83 -0.57
CA ALA A 474 -16.62 -8.28 0.51
C ALA A 474 -15.18 -7.96 0.05
N LEU A 475 -14.55 -8.86 -0.71
CA LEU A 475 -13.22 -8.60 -1.28
C LEU A 475 -13.23 -7.38 -2.21
N ARG A 476 -14.21 -7.28 -3.11
CA ARG A 476 -14.35 -6.15 -4.04
C ARG A 476 -14.46 -4.82 -3.30
N ARG A 477 -15.30 -4.76 -2.26
CA ARG A 477 -15.48 -3.55 -1.43
C ARG A 477 -14.24 -3.19 -0.64
N PHE A 478 -13.61 -4.19 -0.02
CA PHE A 478 -12.39 -4.01 0.75
C PHE A 478 -11.26 -3.48 -0.14
N TRP A 479 -10.99 -4.16 -1.26
CA TRP A 479 -9.90 -3.79 -2.17
C TRP A 479 -10.12 -2.44 -2.84
N GLY A 480 -11.36 -2.05 -3.13
CA GLY A 480 -11.67 -0.72 -3.67
C GLY A 480 -11.23 0.36 -2.69
N ALA A 481 -11.73 0.32 -1.46
CA ALA A 481 -11.37 1.30 -0.43
C ALA A 481 -9.87 1.26 -0.08
N PHE A 482 -9.27 0.07 0.01
CA PHE A 482 -7.86 -0.10 0.30
C PHE A 482 -6.95 0.57 -0.74
N HIS A 483 -7.15 0.28 -2.03
CA HIS A 483 -6.27 0.82 -3.07
C HIS A 483 -6.52 2.31 -3.33
N GLU A 484 -7.76 2.78 -3.19
CA GLU A 484 -8.05 4.22 -3.22
C GLU A 484 -7.27 4.99 -2.15
N GLU A 485 -7.24 4.49 -0.92
CA GLU A 485 -6.46 5.11 0.17
C GLU A 485 -4.95 5.04 -0.08
N LEU A 486 -4.44 3.91 -0.58
CA LEU A 486 -3.02 3.82 -0.96
C LEU A 486 -2.64 4.85 -2.03
N LEU A 487 -3.48 5.05 -3.04
CA LEU A 487 -3.26 6.05 -4.09
C LEU A 487 -3.34 7.49 -3.58
N ARG A 488 -4.08 7.74 -2.49
CA ARG A 488 -4.07 9.02 -1.76
C ARG A 488 -2.78 9.23 -0.93
N GLY A 489 -1.89 8.24 -0.92
CA GLY A 489 -0.63 8.28 -0.19
C GLY A 489 -0.74 7.84 1.27
N ALA A 490 -1.84 7.18 1.65
CA ALA A 490 -2.00 6.65 2.99
C ALA A 490 -1.00 5.51 3.28
N ARG A 491 -0.72 5.29 4.56
CA ARG A 491 0.05 4.12 5.01
C ARG A 491 -0.76 2.84 4.77
N ILE A 492 -0.07 1.70 4.63
CA ILE A 492 -0.73 0.39 4.44
C ILE A 492 -1.74 0.11 5.57
N SER A 493 -1.40 0.41 6.82
CA SER A 493 -2.31 0.17 7.96
C SER A 493 -3.60 0.99 7.88
N GLN A 494 -3.49 2.26 7.47
CA GLN A 494 -4.64 3.14 7.25
C GLN A 494 -5.51 2.68 6.08
N ALA A 495 -4.88 2.21 4.99
CA ALA A 495 -5.60 1.64 3.87
C ALA A 495 -6.35 0.36 4.25
N VAL A 496 -5.73 -0.54 5.05
CA VAL A 496 -6.40 -1.74 5.60
C VAL A 496 -7.59 -1.31 6.45
N PHE A 497 -7.40 -0.34 7.33
CA PHE A 497 -8.44 0.17 8.21
C PHE A 497 -9.62 0.75 7.43
N ALA A 498 -9.38 1.54 6.39
CA ALA A 498 -10.44 2.05 5.52
C ALA A 498 -11.22 0.92 4.83
N GLY A 499 -10.52 -0.10 4.34
CA GLY A 499 -11.14 -1.31 3.80
C GLY A 499 -12.03 -2.03 4.82
N GLN A 500 -11.55 -2.22 6.05
CA GLN A 500 -12.32 -2.86 7.12
C GLN A 500 -13.55 -2.02 7.51
N ARG A 501 -13.39 -0.69 7.62
CA ARG A 501 -14.50 0.22 7.91
C ARG A 501 -15.56 0.18 6.83
N ARG A 502 -15.16 0.09 5.56
CA ARG A 502 -16.10 -0.04 4.43
C ARG A 502 -16.97 -1.29 4.60
N LEU A 503 -16.37 -2.41 5.02
CA LEU A 503 -17.11 -3.65 5.32
C LEU A 503 -17.99 -3.52 6.56
N ALA A 504 -17.50 -2.89 7.62
CA ALA A 504 -18.21 -2.74 8.88
C ALA A 504 -19.42 -1.78 8.79
N SER A 505 -19.36 -0.80 7.89
CA SER A 505 -20.45 0.15 7.62
C SER A 505 -21.58 -0.42 6.76
N ASP A 506 -21.41 -1.63 6.22
CA ASP A 506 -22.38 -2.22 5.30
C ASP A 506 -23.57 -2.83 6.05
N ILE A 507 -24.70 -2.14 5.93
CA ILE A 507 -25.96 -2.45 6.61
C ILE A 507 -26.62 -3.71 6.00
N TYR A 508 -26.18 -4.18 4.82
CA TYR A 508 -26.78 -5.35 4.15
C TYR A 508 -26.30 -6.71 4.69
N ARG A 509 -25.54 -6.73 5.80
CA ARG A 509 -25.25 -7.97 6.54
C ARG A 509 -26.28 -8.33 7.61
N SER A 510 -27.29 -7.49 7.88
CA SER A 510 -28.33 -7.73 8.90
C SER A 510 -29.55 -8.52 8.38
#